data_AF-A0A2S9G7T7-F1
#
_entry.id   AF-A0A2S9G7T7-F1
#
_cell.length_a   1.000
_cell.length_b   1.000
_cell.length_c   1.000
_cell.angle_alpha   90.00
_cell.angle_beta   90.00
_cell.angle_gamma   90.00
#
_symmetry.space_group_name_H-M   'P 1'
#
loop_
_entity.id
_entity.type
_entity.pdbx_description
1 polymer ?
#
loop_
_entity_poly.entity_id
_entity_poly.type
_entity_poly.pdbx_seq_one_letter_code
_entity_poly.pdbx_strand_id
1 'polypeptide(L)'
;RYGAQGGDWGAAVTTQIGRNVGHCVAIHTNMPFSSPPKKLTDPTDDQRTALTAMDHYRRWDSGYFKQQSTRPQTLGYGLVDSPVG
;
A
#
# COMPACT_ATOMS: atom_id res chain seq x y z
N ARG A 1 -20.02 17.71 -3.92
CA ARG A 1 -18.92 17.58 -2.93
C ARG A 1 -19.02 16.18 -2.33
N TYR A 2 -17.91 15.47 -2.13
CA TYR A 2 -17.89 14.09 -1.64
C TYR A 2 -16.69 13.82 -0.72
N GLY A 3 -16.78 12.78 0.12
CA GLY A 3 -15.64 12.19 0.82
C GLY A 3 -15.16 10.92 0.12
N ALA A 4 -13.90 10.55 0.29
CA ALA A 4 -13.34 9.31 -0.25
C ALA A 4 -12.69 8.47 0.85
N GLN A 5 -12.88 7.15 0.80
CA GLN A 5 -12.25 6.20 1.72
C GLN A 5 -11.57 5.08 0.94
N GLY A 6 -10.37 4.69 1.37
CA GLY A 6 -9.66 3.57 0.75
C GLY A 6 -8.66 2.87 1.68
N GLY A 7 -8.53 1.57 1.49
CA GLY A 7 -7.43 0.71 1.98
C GLY A 7 -6.69 0.07 0.79
N ASP A 8 -5.59 -0.63 1.05
CA ASP A 8 -4.75 -1.25 -0.01
C ASP A 8 -4.49 -0.28 -1.19
N TRP A 9 -4.55 -0.70 -2.46
CA TRP A 9 -4.45 0.18 -3.63
C TRP A 9 -5.45 1.33 -3.61
N GLY A 10 -6.63 1.11 -3.02
CA GLY A 10 -7.64 2.15 -2.80
C GLY A 10 -7.14 3.30 -1.92
N ALA A 11 -6.23 3.05 -0.96
CA ALA A 11 -5.61 4.12 -0.17
C ALA A 11 -4.67 4.99 -1.02
N ALA A 12 -3.93 4.38 -1.96
CA ALA A 12 -3.08 5.11 -2.91
C ALA A 12 -3.93 6.01 -3.83
N VAL A 13 -4.99 5.45 -4.42
CA VAL A 13 -5.93 6.20 -5.28
C VAL A 13 -6.63 7.30 -4.49
N THR A 14 -7.15 7.00 -3.30
CA THR A 14 -7.83 7.97 -2.42
C THR A 14 -6.90 9.13 -2.05
N THR A 15 -5.62 8.84 -1.79
CA THR A 15 -4.62 9.89 -1.54
C THR A 15 -4.45 10.81 -2.74
N GLN A 16 -4.44 10.27 -3.97
CA GLN A 16 -4.38 11.10 -5.18
C GLN A 16 -5.67 11.90 -5.41
N ILE A 17 -6.84 11.31 -5.12
CA ILE A 17 -8.12 12.02 -5.18
C ILE A 17 -8.10 13.25 -4.24
N GLY A 18 -7.59 13.08 -3.00
CA GLY A 18 -7.49 14.17 -2.04
C GLY A 18 -6.47 15.25 -2.41
N ARG A 19 -5.44 14.92 -3.20
CA ARG A 19 -4.46 15.88 -3.72
C ARG A 19 -4.97 16.66 -4.93
N ASN A 20 -5.98 16.14 -5.63
CA ASN A 20 -6.53 16.78 -6.81
C ASN A 20 -7.45 17.96 -6.42
N VAL A 21 -7.46 19.03 -7.21
CA VAL A 21 -8.36 20.18 -7.02
C VAL A 21 -9.71 19.84 -7.65
N GLY A 22 -10.54 19.11 -6.89
CA GLY A 22 -11.85 18.63 -7.35
C GLY A 22 -12.95 18.81 -6.31
N HIS A 23 -14.00 17.98 -6.41
CA HIS A 23 -15.12 18.03 -5.48
C HIS A 23 -14.93 17.18 -4.20
N CYS A 24 -13.77 16.54 -4.04
CA CYS A 24 -13.42 15.81 -2.82
C CYS A 24 -13.12 16.80 -1.69
N VAL A 25 -13.83 16.70 -0.57
CA VAL A 25 -13.66 17.61 0.57
C VAL A 25 -12.90 16.99 1.73
N ALA A 26 -12.78 15.66 1.78
CA ALA A 26 -12.06 14.92 2.81
C ALA A 26 -11.69 13.51 2.34
N ILE A 27 -10.60 12.99 2.87
CA ILE A 27 -10.18 11.60 2.67
C ILE A 27 -10.04 10.87 4.00
N HIS A 28 -10.33 9.56 3.99
CA HIS A 28 -10.05 8.64 5.10
C HIS A 28 -9.30 7.42 4.56
N THR A 29 -8.24 6.99 5.26
CA THR A 29 -7.45 5.82 4.86
C THR A 29 -7.11 5.00 6.09
N ASN A 30 -7.34 3.69 6.02
CA ASN A 30 -6.93 2.73 7.04
C ASN A 30 -5.57 2.06 6.72
N MET A 31 -4.96 2.40 5.58
CA MET A 31 -3.64 1.91 5.18
C MET A 31 -2.82 3.03 4.53
N PRO A 32 -2.42 4.06 5.31
CA PRO A 32 -1.68 5.18 4.74
C PRO A 32 -0.30 4.73 4.23
N PHE A 33 -0.04 4.90 2.94
CA PHE A 33 1.31 4.71 2.39
C PHE A 33 2.19 5.89 2.74
N SER A 34 2.82 5.84 3.91
CA SER A 34 3.73 6.88 4.39
C SER A 34 4.99 6.28 4.98
N SER A 35 5.98 7.13 5.17
CA SER A 35 7.17 6.84 5.95
C SER A 35 7.44 8.02 6.88
N PRO A 36 8.14 7.81 8.01
CA PRO A 36 8.52 8.91 8.88
C PRO A 36 9.21 10.03 8.07
N PRO A 37 8.83 11.31 8.25
CA PRO A 37 9.39 12.43 7.49
C PRO A 37 10.88 12.65 7.78
N LYS A 38 11.36 12.14 8.92
CA LYS A 38 12.77 12.07 9.31
C LYS A 38 13.03 10.70 9.93
N LYS A 39 14.28 10.25 9.91
CA LYS A 39 14.68 9.03 10.61
C LYS A 39 14.34 9.17 12.10
N LEU A 40 13.62 8.19 12.65
CA LEU A 40 13.35 8.13 14.07
C LEU A 40 14.65 7.76 14.80
N THR A 41 15.11 8.64 15.68
CA THR A 41 16.34 8.44 16.46
C THR A 41 16.10 7.64 17.73
N ASP A 42 14.90 7.75 18.30
CA ASP A 42 14.48 7.03 19.50
C ASP A 42 12.99 6.64 19.36
N PRO A 43 12.69 5.52 18.65
CA PRO A 43 11.31 5.12 18.43
C PRO A 43 10.70 4.54 19.71
N THR A 44 9.44 4.89 19.97
CA THR A 44 8.63 4.19 20.98
C THR A 44 8.50 2.70 20.64
N ASP A 45 8.10 1.88 21.60
CA ASP A 45 7.94 0.43 21.37
C ASP A 45 6.94 0.12 20.24
N ASP A 46 5.84 0.88 20.17
CA ASP A 46 4.86 0.77 19.08
C ASP A 46 5.48 1.12 17.72
N GLN A 47 6.27 2.19 17.65
CA GLN A 47 6.96 2.59 16.41
C GLN A 47 7.99 1.55 16.00
N ARG A 48 8.73 0.98 16.95
CA ARG A 48 9.72 -0.08 16.72
C ARG A 48 9.04 -1.35 16.18
N THR A 49 7.88 -1.70 16.73
CA THR A 49 7.07 -2.83 16.28
C THR A 49 6.57 -2.60 14.85
N ALA A 50 6.01 -1.43 14.56
CA ALA A 50 5.55 -1.08 13.21
C ALA A 50 6.70 -1.10 12.18
N LEU A 51 7.86 -0.54 12.51
CA LEU A 51 9.03 -0.56 11.64
C LEU A 51 9.55 -1.98 11.36
N THR A 52 9.57 -2.84 12.39
CA THR A 52 9.95 -4.26 12.25
C THR A 52 8.97 -5.00 11.34
N ALA A 53 7.67 -4.80 11.53
CA ALA A 53 6.64 -5.40 10.67
C ALA A 53 6.77 -4.94 9.21
N MET A 54 7.03 -3.64 8.98
CA MET A 54 7.28 -3.12 7.64
C MET A 54 8.53 -3.71 6.98
N ASP A 55 9.63 -3.90 7.73
CA ASP A 55 10.85 -4.53 7.22
C ASP A 55 10.62 -6.01 6.90
N HIS A 56 9.89 -6.75 7.77
CA HIS A 56 9.49 -8.12 7.50
C HIS A 56 8.70 -8.25 6.20
N TYR A 57 7.64 -7.44 6.04
CA TYR A 57 6.82 -7.44 4.83
C TYR A 57 7.66 -7.19 3.57
N ARG A 58 8.57 -6.21 3.62
CA ARG A 58 9.45 -5.90 2.50
C ARG A 58 10.38 -7.06 2.13
N ARG A 59 10.95 -7.75 3.12
CA ARG A 59 11.91 -8.83 2.90
C ARG A 59 11.25 -10.14 2.48
N TRP A 60 10.12 -10.49 3.07
CA TRP A 60 9.57 -11.84 2.97
C TRP A 60 8.21 -11.90 2.29
N ASP A 61 7.33 -10.93 2.52
CA ASP A 61 5.92 -11.05 2.09
C ASP A 61 5.61 -10.30 0.78
N SER A 62 6.52 -9.45 0.31
CA SER A 62 6.32 -8.61 -0.89
C SER A 62 6.60 -9.33 -2.22
N GLY A 63 6.82 -10.65 -2.21
CA GLY A 63 7.14 -11.44 -3.41
C GLY A 63 6.06 -11.38 -4.49
N TYR A 64 4.77 -11.49 -4.11
CA TYR A 64 3.66 -11.38 -5.04
C TYR A 64 3.64 -10.01 -5.74
N PHE A 65 3.84 -8.94 -4.98
CA PHE A 65 3.88 -7.57 -5.48
C PHE A 65 5.05 -7.38 -6.45
N LYS A 66 6.23 -7.95 -6.15
CA LYS A 66 7.39 -7.89 -7.04
C LYS A 66 7.12 -8.58 -8.37
N GLN A 67 6.46 -9.73 -8.36
CA GLN A 67 6.09 -10.45 -9.58
C GLN A 67 5.05 -9.68 -10.40
N GLN A 68 3.96 -9.23 -9.76
CA GLN A 68 2.90 -8.45 -10.41
C GLN A 68 3.42 -7.14 -11.00
N SER A 69 4.35 -6.45 -10.33
CA SER A 69 4.90 -5.17 -10.81
C SER A 69 5.92 -5.29 -11.93
N THR A 70 6.51 -6.48 -12.16
CA THR A 70 7.61 -6.65 -13.13
C THR A 70 7.29 -7.62 -14.27
N ARG A 71 6.45 -8.63 -14.04
CA ARG A 71 6.06 -9.67 -15.01
C ARG A 71 4.55 -9.97 -14.95
N PRO A 72 3.67 -8.94 -15.03
CA PRO A 72 2.23 -9.14 -14.87
C PRO A 72 1.64 -10.10 -15.90
N GLN A 73 2.07 -10.02 -17.17
CA GLN A 73 1.55 -10.89 -18.23
C GLN A 73 1.98 -12.34 -18.03
N THR A 74 3.24 -12.59 -17.66
CA THR A 74 3.73 -13.95 -17.36
C THR A 74 2.96 -14.58 -16.22
N LEU A 75 2.75 -13.84 -15.12
CA LEU A 75 1.93 -14.30 -14.01
C LEU A 75 0.47 -14.53 -14.44
N GLY A 76 -0.08 -13.62 -15.24
CA GLY A 76 -1.46 -13.68 -15.74
C GLY A 76 -1.78 -14.96 -16.51
N TYR A 77 -0.84 -15.47 -17.32
CA TYR A 77 -1.04 -16.76 -17.99
C TYR A 77 -1.27 -17.91 -17.00
N GLY A 78 -0.46 -18.00 -15.93
CA GLY A 78 -0.61 -19.06 -14.93
C GLY A 78 -1.91 -18.97 -14.13
N LEU A 79 -2.31 -17.74 -13.74
CA LEU A 79 -3.50 -17.51 -12.92
C LEU A 79 -4.83 -17.66 -13.70
N VAL A 80 -4.81 -17.47 -15.02
CA VAL A 80 -6.03 -17.58 -15.85
C VAL A 80 -6.24 -19.01 -16.37
N ASP A 81 -5.16 -19.77 -16.58
CA ASP A 81 -5.22 -21.12 -17.16
C ASP A 81 -5.81 -22.16 -16.20
N SER A 82 -5.62 -22.00 -14.88
CA SER A 82 -6.08 -22.96 -13.88
C SER A 82 -6.64 -22.26 -12.63
N PRO A 83 -7.85 -22.62 -12.15
CA PRO A 83 -8.42 -22.06 -10.92
C PRO A 83 -7.72 -22.53 -9.64
N VAL A 84 -6.82 -23.51 -9.72
CA VAL A 84 -5.96 -23.95 -8.59
C VAL A 84 -4.73 -23.04 -8.47
N GLY A 85 -4.39 -22.29 -9.53
CA GLY A 85 -3.29 -21.34 -9.58
C GLY A 85 -3.55 -20.04 -8.84
#